data_AF-A0A0Y9XL93-F1
#
_entry.id   AF-A0A0Y9XL93-F1
#
_cell.length_a   1.000
_cell.length_b   1.000
_cell.length_c   1.000
_cell.angle_alpha   90.00
_cell.angle_beta   90.00
_cell.angle_gamma   90.00
#
_symmetry.space_group_name_H-M   'P 1'
#
loop_
_entity.id
_entity.type
_entity.pdbx_description
1 polymer ?
#
loop_
_entity_poly.entity_id
_entity_poly.type
_entity_poly.pdbx_seq_one_letter_code
_entity_poly.pdbx_strand_id
1 'polypeptide(L)'
;MATIRPLANVYSINGKKVVGEVEIPVVFQTPIRNDLIEYIFTNISKNTRHPYAVKLGAGYETSAESWGTGRAVARIPRVPGGGTHRAGQAAFGNMCRGGGMFNPTKIWRRWGRKVNLKEKRYAVCSSIAASGISSLVLARGHRISNLKEVPLVASNDIESIQKTKDALKFLISLGLRDEVNRLIKSKKIRAGKGKMRNRKYKISNGPLIIYNKDSGIKKAFRNIPGVDLCNVTKLNLLKLAPGGSIGRLCIWSEDAFKKLDVIYGKSFQKYVTKKHYILPKPIVNNADIYRIINSDQVQASLLDKKNPCKKRTQNKNSLTNFAVRCRLNPAYKLLRSLAVRRMKKSISENAKDKKEKKTKKKIEKKELQKVNNAYYNAIATSVKRKKQKEEKKAKSKKDANKTLTANTGDE
;
A
#
# COMPACT_ATOMS: atom_id res chain seq x y z
N MET A 1 4.59 24.46 -12.23
CA MET A 1 4.07 24.80 -13.54
C MET A 1 4.52 23.69 -14.44
N ALA A 2 3.60 22.80 -14.82
CA ALA A 2 3.82 22.08 -16.07
C ALA A 2 4.07 23.18 -17.10
N THR A 3 5.28 23.24 -17.66
CA THR A 3 5.66 24.21 -18.68
C THR A 3 4.92 23.83 -19.95
N ILE A 4 3.67 24.27 -20.01
CA ILE A 4 2.79 24.07 -21.14
C ILE A 4 3.16 25.12 -22.17
N ARG A 5 3.31 24.71 -23.43
CA ARG A 5 3.40 25.63 -24.57
C ARG A 5 2.21 26.59 -24.48
N PRO A 6 2.40 27.92 -24.52
CA PRO A 6 1.31 28.87 -24.26
C PRO A 6 0.21 28.85 -25.33
N LEU A 7 0.51 28.33 -26.52
CA LEU A 7 -0.37 28.31 -27.70
C LEU A 7 -0.67 26.86 -28.11
N ALA A 8 -1.92 26.59 -28.49
CA ALA A 8 -2.37 25.34 -29.09
C ALA A 8 -2.85 25.58 -30.53
N ASN A 9 -2.58 24.64 -31.44
CA ASN A 9 -3.03 24.74 -32.82
C ASN A 9 -4.53 24.40 -32.95
N VAL A 10 -5.23 25.15 -33.79
CA VAL A 10 -6.62 24.88 -34.18
C VAL A 10 -6.64 24.14 -35.50
N TYR A 11 -7.25 22.96 -35.52
CA TYR A 11 -7.35 22.12 -36.71
C TYR A 11 -8.68 22.30 -37.45
N SER A 12 -8.64 22.33 -38.77
CA SER A 12 -9.86 22.29 -39.59
C SER A 12 -10.55 20.92 -39.53
N ILE A 13 -11.79 20.82 -39.99
CA ILE A 13 -12.53 19.53 -40.11
C ILE A 13 -11.75 18.47 -40.90
N ASN A 14 -10.93 18.89 -41.86
CA ASN A 14 -10.15 17.96 -42.67
C ASN A 14 -8.90 17.42 -41.95
N GLY A 15 -8.60 17.86 -40.72
CA GLY A 15 -7.53 17.36 -39.84
C GLY A 15 -6.09 17.64 -40.30
N LYS A 16 -5.90 17.95 -41.59
CA LYS A 16 -4.60 18.18 -42.21
C LYS A 16 -4.10 19.60 -42.04
N LYS A 17 -4.99 20.60 -42.12
CA LYS A 17 -4.65 22.04 -42.10
C LYS A 17 -4.89 22.64 -40.72
N VAL A 18 -3.85 23.31 -40.20
CA VAL A 18 -3.93 24.23 -39.05
C VAL A 18 -4.50 25.55 -39.55
N VAL A 19 -5.55 26.03 -38.89
CA VAL A 19 -6.34 27.22 -39.30
C VAL A 19 -5.93 28.46 -38.51
N GLY A 20 -5.37 28.27 -37.32
CA GLY A 20 -4.90 29.32 -36.43
C GLY A 20 -4.34 28.73 -35.14
N GLU A 21 -3.96 29.61 -34.22
CA GLU A 21 -3.49 29.24 -32.88
C GLU A 21 -4.34 29.94 -31.82
N VAL A 22 -4.56 29.28 -30.69
CA VAL A 22 -5.29 29.84 -29.54
C VAL A 22 -4.49 29.65 -28.27
N GLU A 23 -4.49 30.66 -27.41
CA GLU A 23 -3.83 30.59 -26.11
C GLU A 23 -4.45 29.51 -25.22
N ILE A 24 -3.62 28.70 -24.58
CA ILE A 24 -4.08 27.64 -23.69
C ILE A 24 -4.65 28.26 -22.41
N PRO A 25 -5.92 27.97 -22.03
CA PRO A 25 -6.52 28.48 -20.81
C PRO A 25 -5.74 28.11 -19.56
N VAL A 26 -5.68 29.02 -18.58
CA VAL A 26 -4.91 28.86 -17.33
C VAL A 26 -5.32 27.61 -16.54
N VAL A 27 -6.53 27.08 -16.77
CA VAL A 27 -7.04 25.84 -16.18
C VAL A 27 -6.10 24.65 -16.41
N PHE A 28 -5.42 24.59 -17.56
CA PHE A 28 -4.49 23.50 -17.87
C PHE A 28 -3.23 23.53 -17.00
N GLN A 29 -2.91 24.67 -16.38
CA GLN A 29 -1.80 24.80 -15.44
C GLN A 29 -2.15 24.37 -14.01
N THR A 30 -3.39 23.99 -13.74
CA THR A 30 -3.79 23.55 -12.40
C THR A 30 -3.09 22.25 -12.00
N PRO A 31 -2.74 22.09 -10.71
CA PRO A 31 -2.12 20.87 -10.22
C PRO A 31 -3.03 19.66 -10.45
N ILE A 32 -2.46 18.60 -11.00
CA ILE A 32 -3.15 17.34 -11.24
C ILE A 32 -3.11 16.52 -9.95
N ARG A 33 -4.28 16.32 -9.34
CA ARG A 33 -4.49 15.53 -8.12
C ARG A 33 -5.35 14.31 -8.40
N ASN A 34 -4.71 13.16 -8.64
CA ASN A 34 -5.41 11.91 -8.93
C ASN A 34 -6.23 11.42 -7.72
N ASP A 35 -5.66 11.53 -6.52
CA ASP A 35 -6.27 11.23 -5.23
C ASP A 35 -7.61 11.96 -5.05
N LEU A 36 -7.61 13.27 -5.32
CA LEU A 36 -8.80 14.10 -5.21
C LEU A 36 -9.83 13.72 -6.28
N ILE A 37 -9.40 13.51 -7.53
CA ILE A 37 -10.31 13.13 -8.60
C ILE A 37 -11.01 11.80 -8.28
N GLU A 38 -10.27 10.80 -7.80
CA GLU A 38 -10.83 9.50 -7.44
C GLU A 38 -11.80 9.62 -6.25
N TYR A 39 -11.40 10.31 -5.18
CA TYR A 39 -12.25 10.54 -4.01
C TYR A 39 -13.57 11.23 -4.39
N ILE A 40 -13.49 12.28 -5.22
CA ILE A 40 -14.67 13.04 -5.64
C ILE A 40 -15.51 12.22 -6.63
N PHE A 41 -14.89 11.52 -7.57
CA PHE A 41 -15.59 10.65 -8.52
C PHE A 41 -16.40 9.56 -7.80
N THR A 42 -15.81 8.88 -6.81
CA THR A 42 -16.50 7.81 -6.07
C THR A 42 -17.70 8.36 -5.30
N ASN A 43 -17.62 9.57 -4.75
CA ASN A 43 -18.74 10.17 -4.02
C ASN A 43 -19.83 10.74 -4.94
N ILE A 44 -19.46 11.35 -6.08
CA ILE A 44 -20.44 11.82 -7.08
C ILE A 44 -21.15 10.63 -7.74
N SER A 45 -20.44 9.56 -8.10
CA SER A 45 -21.03 8.37 -8.73
C SER A 45 -22.02 7.64 -7.81
N LYS A 46 -21.86 7.72 -6.49
CA LYS A 46 -22.86 7.19 -5.53
C LYS A 46 -24.22 7.89 -5.67
N ASN A 47 -24.27 9.14 -6.14
CA ASN A 47 -25.52 9.89 -6.30
C ASN A 47 -26.39 9.38 -7.47
N THR A 48 -25.85 8.59 -8.39
CA THR A 48 -26.62 8.01 -9.51
C THR A 48 -27.23 6.65 -9.18
N ARG A 49 -27.09 6.18 -7.94
CA ARG A 49 -27.61 4.87 -7.52
C ARG A 49 -29.12 4.94 -7.33
N HIS A 50 -29.84 3.97 -7.86
CA HIS A 50 -31.27 3.79 -7.58
C HIS A 50 -31.42 2.98 -6.28
N PRO A 51 -32.31 3.38 -5.36
CA PRO A 51 -32.53 2.65 -4.12
C PRO A 51 -33.08 1.26 -4.40
N TYR A 52 -32.73 0.31 -3.54
CA TYR A 52 -33.29 -1.03 -3.54
C TYR A 52 -33.51 -1.48 -2.10
N ALA A 53 -34.60 -2.21 -1.87
CA ALA A 53 -35.00 -2.70 -0.57
C ALA A 53 -35.71 -4.06 -0.71
N VAL A 54 -35.81 -4.78 0.40
CA VAL A 54 -36.67 -5.98 0.51
C VAL A 54 -38.05 -5.52 1.00
N LYS A 55 -39.14 -6.20 0.61
CA LYS A 55 -40.50 -5.96 1.14
C LYS A 55 -40.46 -6.04 2.67
N LEU A 56 -41.17 -5.13 3.36
CA LEU A 56 -41.05 -4.95 4.82
C LEU A 56 -41.31 -6.23 5.62
N GLY A 57 -42.39 -6.95 5.31
CA GLY A 57 -42.78 -8.20 5.97
C GLY A 57 -42.21 -9.47 5.33
N ALA A 58 -41.20 -9.37 4.44
CA ALA A 58 -40.70 -10.55 3.74
C ALA A 58 -40.15 -11.61 4.72
N GLY A 59 -40.75 -12.79 4.71
CA GLY A 59 -40.40 -13.90 5.60
C GLY A 59 -40.98 -13.80 7.02
N TYR A 60 -41.84 -12.80 7.29
CA TYR A 60 -42.50 -12.55 8.57
C TYR A 60 -44.04 -12.54 8.49
N GLU A 61 -44.62 -12.94 7.36
CA GLU A 61 -46.08 -12.96 7.14
C GLU A 61 -46.78 -14.21 7.72
N THR A 62 -46.04 -15.21 8.21
CA THR A 62 -46.61 -16.44 8.81
C THR A 62 -47.04 -16.22 10.27
N SER A 63 -48.03 -16.93 10.79
CA SER A 63 -48.42 -16.89 12.23
C SER A 63 -47.57 -17.79 13.14
N ALA A 64 -46.27 -17.89 12.86
CA ALA A 64 -45.40 -18.89 13.48
C ALA A 64 -45.04 -18.54 14.93
N GLU A 65 -45.10 -19.55 15.80
CA GLU A 65 -44.73 -19.43 17.23
C GLU A 65 -43.81 -20.57 17.64
N SER A 66 -42.99 -20.35 18.68
CA SER A 66 -42.12 -21.40 19.19
C SER A 66 -42.94 -22.42 19.96
N TRP A 67 -42.73 -23.70 19.67
CA TRP A 67 -43.32 -24.79 20.47
C TRP A 67 -42.67 -24.94 21.85
N GLY A 68 -41.59 -24.20 22.13
CA GLY A 68 -40.88 -24.26 23.40
C GLY A 68 -40.03 -25.52 23.58
N THR A 69 -39.72 -25.84 24.83
CA THR A 69 -38.98 -27.05 25.23
C THR A 69 -39.89 -28.26 25.36
N GLY A 70 -39.31 -29.46 25.48
CA GLY A 70 -40.07 -30.68 25.79
C GLY A 70 -40.73 -31.38 24.59
N ARG A 71 -40.42 -30.96 23.35
CA ARG A 71 -40.96 -31.56 22.12
C ARG A 71 -39.91 -32.18 21.18
N ALA A 72 -38.72 -32.48 21.71
CA ALA A 72 -37.58 -33.03 20.97
C ALA A 72 -37.20 -32.26 19.67
N VAL A 73 -37.46 -30.95 19.64
CA VAL A 73 -37.13 -30.07 18.51
C VAL A 73 -36.53 -28.75 18.97
N ALA A 74 -35.77 -28.07 18.10
CA ALA A 74 -35.23 -26.73 18.37
C ALA A 74 -36.35 -25.69 18.61
N ARG A 75 -36.07 -24.70 19.48
CA ARG A 75 -37.01 -23.66 19.95
C ARG A 75 -37.29 -22.55 18.93
N ILE A 76 -37.03 -22.78 17.65
CA ILE A 76 -37.31 -21.80 16.59
C ILE A 76 -38.82 -21.72 16.33
N PRO A 77 -39.38 -20.54 16.01
CA PRO A 77 -40.80 -20.44 15.67
C PRO A 77 -41.18 -21.36 14.49
N ARG A 78 -42.31 -22.06 14.63
CA ARG A 78 -42.83 -23.02 13.66
C ARG A 78 -44.22 -22.60 13.20
N VAL A 79 -44.54 -22.85 11.92
CA VAL A 79 -45.85 -22.56 11.36
C VAL A 79 -46.89 -23.48 12.02
N PRO A 80 -48.01 -22.95 12.56
CA PRO A 80 -49.05 -23.74 13.20
C PRO A 80 -49.93 -24.50 12.19
N GLY A 81 -50.87 -25.31 12.68
CA GLY A 81 -51.84 -26.05 11.88
C GLY A 81 -51.36 -27.44 11.45
N GLY A 82 -52.05 -28.03 10.46
CA GLY A 82 -51.81 -29.36 9.93
C GLY A 82 -52.20 -29.49 8.46
N GLY A 83 -52.08 -30.68 7.87
CA GLY A 83 -52.51 -31.00 6.51
C GLY A 83 -51.57 -30.54 5.38
N THR A 84 -50.81 -29.46 5.56
CA THR A 84 -49.82 -29.00 4.57
C THR A 84 -48.40 -29.37 4.96
N HIS A 85 -47.51 -29.56 3.98
CA HIS A 85 -46.07 -29.75 4.25
C HIS A 85 -45.41 -28.55 4.93
N ARG A 86 -46.06 -27.37 4.93
CA ARG A 86 -45.54 -26.17 5.59
C ARG A 86 -45.81 -26.16 7.09
N ALA A 87 -46.87 -26.82 7.55
CA ALA A 87 -47.19 -26.96 8.96
C ALA A 87 -46.03 -27.65 9.71
N GLY A 88 -45.67 -27.13 10.88
CA GLY A 88 -44.56 -27.64 11.69
C GLY A 88 -43.16 -27.26 11.21
N GLN A 89 -42.99 -26.62 10.04
CA GLN A 89 -41.68 -26.13 9.59
C GLN A 89 -41.23 -24.86 10.33
N ALA A 90 -39.91 -24.68 10.46
CA ALA A 90 -39.32 -23.48 11.02
C ALA A 90 -39.54 -22.24 10.12
N ALA A 91 -39.80 -21.08 10.72
CA ALA A 91 -40.30 -19.88 10.04
C ALA A 91 -39.31 -18.69 10.06
N PHE A 92 -39.60 -17.62 10.82
CA PHE A 92 -39.04 -16.26 10.73
C PHE A 92 -37.49 -16.09 10.75
N GLY A 93 -36.72 -17.12 11.06
CA GLY A 93 -35.27 -17.02 11.26
C GLY A 93 -34.47 -16.84 9.97
N ASN A 94 -33.35 -16.12 10.03
CA ASN A 94 -32.43 -15.92 8.90
C ASN A 94 -31.75 -17.20 8.41
N MET A 95 -31.75 -18.25 9.22
CA MET A 95 -31.28 -19.59 8.86
C MET A 95 -32.38 -20.46 8.23
N CYS A 96 -33.65 -20.05 8.29
CA CYS A 96 -34.78 -20.85 7.84
C CYS A 96 -35.12 -20.59 6.36
N ARG A 97 -35.54 -21.65 5.67
CA ARG A 97 -36.10 -21.54 4.32
C ARG A 97 -37.39 -20.71 4.35
N GLY A 98 -37.41 -19.62 3.59
CA GLY A 98 -38.53 -18.68 3.57
C GLY A 98 -38.57 -17.71 4.76
N GLY A 99 -37.60 -17.76 5.66
CA GLY A 99 -37.43 -16.78 6.74
C GLY A 99 -36.81 -15.47 6.23
N GLY A 100 -36.89 -14.42 7.06
CA GLY A 100 -36.36 -13.11 6.72
C GLY A 100 -34.84 -13.03 6.85
N MET A 101 -34.17 -12.28 5.97
CA MET A 101 -32.72 -12.04 6.12
C MET A 101 -32.41 -11.23 7.40
N PHE A 102 -31.24 -11.44 8.00
CA PHE A 102 -30.85 -10.82 9.28
C PHE A 102 -30.98 -9.28 9.30
N ASN A 103 -30.41 -8.59 8.31
CA ASN A 103 -30.53 -7.13 8.18
C ASN A 103 -31.12 -6.79 6.80
N PRO A 104 -32.46 -6.72 6.67
CA PRO A 104 -33.11 -6.47 5.40
C PRO A 104 -32.75 -5.09 4.88
N THR A 105 -32.40 -5.00 3.59
CA THR A 105 -32.03 -3.72 2.99
C THR A 105 -33.21 -2.76 3.04
N LYS A 106 -33.00 -1.58 3.62
CA LYS A 106 -34.02 -0.55 3.81
C LYS A 106 -33.85 0.62 2.84
N ILE A 107 -34.96 1.29 2.56
CA ILE A 107 -35.00 2.44 1.65
C ILE A 107 -34.17 3.64 2.15
N TRP A 108 -34.05 3.82 3.46
CA TRP A 108 -33.36 4.95 4.09
C TRP A 108 -31.84 4.79 4.19
N ARG A 109 -31.24 3.78 3.55
CA ARG A 109 -29.78 3.70 3.42
C ARG A 109 -29.24 5.02 2.87
N ARG A 110 -28.12 5.53 3.39
CA ARG A 110 -27.48 6.73 2.84
C ARG A 110 -26.92 6.47 1.44
N TRP A 111 -27.75 6.65 0.41
CA TRP A 111 -27.43 6.38 -1.00
C TRP A 111 -26.43 7.39 -1.55
N GLY A 112 -26.76 8.67 -1.41
CA GLY A 112 -25.97 9.78 -1.92
C GLY A 112 -24.89 10.29 -0.96
N ARG A 113 -24.03 11.16 -1.49
CA ARG A 113 -23.00 11.91 -0.77
C ARG A 113 -23.04 13.36 -1.22
N LYS A 114 -23.20 14.26 -0.25
CA LYS A 114 -22.94 15.69 -0.44
C LYS A 114 -21.43 15.87 -0.51
N VAL A 115 -20.96 16.45 -1.61
CA VAL A 115 -19.55 16.73 -1.85
C VAL A 115 -19.36 18.24 -1.94
N ASN A 116 -18.30 18.74 -1.32
CA ASN A 116 -18.01 20.17 -1.24
C ASN A 116 -17.87 20.78 -2.63
N LEU A 117 -18.46 21.96 -2.83
CA LEU A 117 -18.46 22.61 -4.15
C LEU A 117 -17.06 22.96 -4.63
N LYS A 118 -16.19 23.44 -3.71
CA LYS A 118 -14.80 23.78 -4.01
C LYS A 118 -14.00 22.56 -4.46
N GLU A 119 -14.13 21.43 -3.77
CA GLU A 119 -13.48 20.16 -4.14
C GLU A 119 -13.97 19.64 -5.49
N LYS A 120 -15.28 19.68 -5.76
CA LYS A 120 -15.84 19.33 -7.07
C LYS A 120 -15.25 20.17 -8.19
N ARG A 121 -15.14 21.49 -7.97
CA ARG A 121 -14.56 22.42 -8.96
C ARG A 121 -13.07 22.13 -9.16
N TYR A 122 -12.32 21.86 -8.09
CA TYR A 122 -10.91 21.48 -8.16
C TYR A 122 -10.75 20.20 -8.99
N ALA A 123 -11.50 19.14 -8.68
CA ALA A 123 -11.42 17.88 -9.42
C ALA A 123 -11.73 18.05 -10.92
N VAL A 124 -12.67 18.93 -11.27
CA VAL A 124 -12.93 19.28 -12.68
C VAL A 124 -11.73 19.99 -13.30
N CYS A 125 -11.11 20.96 -12.61
CA CYS A 125 -9.91 21.64 -13.13
C CYS A 125 -8.74 20.67 -13.33
N SER A 126 -8.44 19.84 -12.31
CA SER A 126 -7.36 18.85 -12.40
C SER A 126 -7.60 17.80 -13.48
N SER A 127 -8.85 17.40 -13.74
CA SER A 127 -9.16 16.46 -14.82
C SER A 127 -9.04 17.09 -16.21
N ILE A 128 -9.32 18.38 -16.35
CA ILE A 128 -9.05 19.17 -17.56
C ILE A 128 -7.53 19.31 -17.76
N ALA A 129 -6.77 19.69 -16.73
CA ALA A 129 -5.32 19.76 -16.82
C ALA A 129 -4.71 18.41 -17.26
N ALA A 130 -5.20 17.30 -16.69
CA ALA A 130 -4.78 15.97 -17.09
C ALA A 130 -5.13 15.60 -18.54
N SER A 131 -6.21 16.14 -19.11
CA SER A 131 -6.55 15.88 -20.53
C SER A 131 -5.67 16.65 -21.50
N GLY A 132 -4.95 17.68 -21.04
CA GLY A 132 -3.94 18.41 -21.82
C GLY A 132 -2.57 17.75 -21.86
N ILE A 133 -2.32 16.70 -21.06
CA ILE A 133 -1.02 16.02 -21.03
C ILE A 133 -1.08 14.71 -21.82
N SER A 134 -0.31 14.65 -22.91
CA SER A 134 -0.27 13.49 -23.82
C SER A 134 0.06 12.17 -23.10
N SER A 135 1.04 12.17 -22.19
CA SER A 135 1.45 10.98 -21.44
C SER A 135 0.33 10.42 -20.56
N LEU A 136 -0.47 11.28 -19.91
CA LEU A 136 -1.61 10.85 -19.10
C LEU A 136 -2.75 10.31 -19.95
N VAL A 137 -3.00 10.89 -21.12
CA VAL A 137 -4.02 10.41 -22.06
C VAL A 137 -3.65 9.05 -22.64
N LEU A 138 -2.37 8.84 -22.96
CA LEU A 138 -1.83 7.56 -23.40
C LEU A 138 -1.91 6.52 -22.28
N ALA A 139 -1.47 6.87 -21.06
CA ALA A 139 -1.52 5.98 -19.89
C ALA A 139 -2.94 5.53 -19.54
N ARG A 140 -3.95 6.37 -19.77
CA ARG A 140 -5.36 6.01 -19.62
C ARG A 140 -5.82 4.93 -20.61
N GLY A 141 -5.13 4.79 -21.74
CA GLY A 141 -5.37 3.73 -22.74
C GLY A 141 -6.03 4.18 -24.03
N HIS A 142 -6.04 5.48 -24.34
CA HIS A 142 -6.48 5.97 -25.65
C HIS A 142 -5.39 5.73 -26.71
N ARG A 143 -5.79 5.40 -27.96
CA ARG A 143 -4.84 5.25 -29.09
C ARG A 143 -4.60 6.62 -29.72
N ILE A 144 -3.62 7.36 -29.18
CA ILE A 144 -3.31 8.75 -29.60
C ILE A 144 -1.95 8.90 -30.30
N SER A 145 -1.28 7.81 -30.67
CA SER A 145 0.07 7.85 -31.25
C SER A 145 0.18 8.66 -32.55
N ASN A 146 -0.89 8.67 -33.36
CA ASN A 146 -0.96 9.40 -34.63
C ASN A 146 -1.53 10.81 -34.48
N LEU A 147 -1.86 11.24 -33.26
CA LEU A 147 -2.40 12.56 -32.99
C LEU A 147 -1.27 13.58 -32.92
N LYS A 148 -1.42 14.70 -33.61
CA LYS A 148 -0.38 15.75 -33.69
C LYS A 148 -0.16 16.48 -32.37
N GLU A 149 -1.25 16.76 -31.64
CA GLU A 149 -1.19 17.62 -30.46
C GLU A 149 -2.26 17.24 -29.42
N VAL A 150 -1.92 17.44 -28.15
CA VAL A 150 -2.81 17.39 -26.99
C VAL A 150 -2.48 18.61 -26.13
N PRO A 151 -3.43 19.50 -25.78
CA PRO A 151 -4.88 19.44 -26.02
C PRO A 151 -5.28 19.64 -27.50
N LEU A 152 -6.30 18.91 -27.94
CA LEU A 152 -6.78 18.98 -29.33
C LEU A 152 -7.91 19.99 -29.50
N VAL A 153 -7.69 21.01 -30.32
CA VAL A 153 -8.67 22.06 -30.64
C VAL A 153 -9.04 21.99 -32.13
N ALA A 154 -10.33 22.02 -32.43
CA ALA A 154 -10.87 22.02 -33.78
C ALA A 154 -11.64 23.30 -34.07
N SER A 155 -11.70 23.71 -35.34
CA SER A 155 -12.47 24.88 -35.79
C SER A 155 -13.95 24.76 -35.42
N ASN A 156 -14.62 25.90 -35.26
CA ASN A 156 -16.02 25.97 -34.85
C ASN A 156 -16.98 25.24 -35.80
N ASP A 157 -16.54 24.95 -37.04
CA ASP A 157 -17.29 24.16 -38.01
C ASP A 157 -17.67 22.77 -37.46
N ILE A 158 -16.90 22.23 -36.50
CA ILE A 158 -17.25 20.97 -35.81
C ILE A 158 -18.63 21.02 -35.14
N GLU A 159 -19.07 22.20 -34.67
CA GLU A 159 -20.37 22.37 -34.00
C GLU A 159 -21.55 22.23 -34.97
N SER A 160 -21.31 22.49 -36.26
CA SER A 160 -22.30 22.49 -37.34
C SER A 160 -22.41 21.14 -38.09
N ILE A 161 -21.62 20.13 -37.71
CA ILE A 161 -21.71 18.80 -38.31
C ILE A 161 -23.08 18.18 -37.99
N GLN A 162 -23.82 17.79 -39.04
CA GLN A 162 -25.18 17.24 -38.91
C GLN A 162 -25.22 15.70 -39.01
N LYS A 163 -24.37 15.10 -39.84
CA LYS A 163 -24.40 13.65 -40.13
C LYS A 163 -23.32 12.90 -39.35
N THR A 164 -23.67 11.70 -38.89
CA THR A 164 -22.75 10.78 -38.18
C THR A 164 -21.58 10.32 -39.05
N LYS A 165 -21.82 10.14 -40.36
CA LYS A 165 -20.78 9.79 -41.34
C LYS A 165 -19.68 10.85 -41.39
N ASP A 166 -20.07 12.12 -41.37
CA ASP A 166 -19.14 13.25 -41.44
C ASP A 166 -18.36 13.41 -40.14
N ALA A 167 -19.02 13.20 -38.99
CA ALA A 167 -18.37 13.14 -37.69
C ALA A 167 -17.32 12.01 -37.60
N LEU A 168 -17.62 10.83 -38.17
CA LEU A 168 -16.67 9.72 -38.23
C LEU A 168 -15.49 10.01 -39.17
N LYS A 169 -15.75 10.62 -40.34
CA LYS A 169 -14.71 11.09 -41.27
C LYS A 169 -13.77 12.09 -40.61
N PHE A 170 -14.31 13.01 -39.81
CA PHE A 170 -13.56 13.97 -39.01
C PHE A 170 -12.66 13.29 -37.96
N LEU A 171 -13.15 12.32 -37.20
CA LEU A 171 -12.31 11.61 -36.22
C LEU A 171 -11.16 10.86 -36.90
N ILE A 172 -11.41 10.25 -38.07
CA ILE A 172 -10.38 9.58 -38.86
C ILE A 172 -9.36 10.58 -39.41
N SER A 173 -9.80 11.76 -39.88
CA SER A 173 -8.91 12.79 -40.44
C SER A 173 -7.96 13.37 -39.39
N LEU A 174 -8.38 13.40 -38.11
CA LEU A 174 -7.54 13.78 -36.97
C LEU A 174 -6.50 12.72 -36.56
N GLY A 175 -6.52 11.53 -37.15
CA GLY A 175 -5.62 10.42 -36.79
C GLY A 175 -6.17 9.48 -35.71
N LEU A 176 -7.45 9.59 -35.33
CA LEU A 176 -8.08 8.74 -34.31
C LEU A 176 -8.68 7.45 -34.88
N ARG A 177 -8.20 6.99 -36.05
CA ARG A 177 -8.69 5.76 -36.70
C ARG A 177 -8.57 4.54 -35.79
N ASP A 178 -7.42 4.39 -35.11
CA ASP A 178 -7.18 3.26 -34.20
C ASP A 178 -8.05 3.32 -32.95
N GLU A 179 -8.32 4.52 -32.46
CA GLU A 179 -9.23 4.74 -31.33
C GLU A 179 -10.67 4.39 -31.72
N VAL A 180 -11.15 4.83 -32.88
CA VAL A 180 -12.48 4.47 -33.39
C VAL A 180 -12.59 2.95 -33.59
N ASN A 181 -11.58 2.31 -34.18
CA ASN A 181 -11.51 0.85 -34.34
C ASN A 181 -11.58 0.12 -32.99
N ARG A 182 -10.86 0.62 -31.97
CA ARG A 182 -10.91 0.09 -30.59
C ARG A 182 -12.32 0.18 -30.02
N LEU A 183 -13.01 1.30 -30.21
CA LEU A 183 -14.36 1.52 -29.69
C LEU A 183 -15.37 0.56 -30.33
N ILE A 184 -15.33 0.41 -31.65
CA ILE A 184 -16.19 -0.53 -32.40
C ILE A 184 -15.97 -1.97 -31.89
N LYS A 185 -14.71 -2.40 -31.79
CA LYS A 185 -14.35 -3.75 -31.29
C LYS A 185 -14.67 -3.98 -29.82
N SER A 186 -14.77 -2.90 -29.01
CA SER A 186 -14.91 -3.01 -27.56
C SER A 186 -16.31 -3.42 -27.08
N LYS A 187 -17.34 -3.32 -27.94
CA LYS A 187 -18.71 -3.66 -27.57
C LYS A 187 -18.85 -5.18 -27.38
N LYS A 188 -18.82 -5.62 -26.12
CA LYS A 188 -18.99 -7.04 -25.76
C LYS A 188 -20.17 -7.24 -24.82
N ILE A 189 -20.75 -8.43 -24.85
CA ILE A 189 -21.77 -8.85 -23.88
C ILE A 189 -21.13 -8.92 -22.50
N ARG A 190 -21.80 -8.34 -21.49
CA ARG A 190 -21.32 -8.29 -20.11
C ARG A 190 -21.38 -9.67 -19.45
N ALA A 191 -20.35 -10.02 -18.70
CA ALA A 191 -20.35 -11.22 -17.87
C ALA A 191 -21.34 -11.12 -16.68
N GLY A 192 -21.84 -12.26 -16.22
CA GLY A 192 -22.68 -12.36 -15.03
C GLY A 192 -24.12 -11.84 -15.18
N LYS A 193 -24.79 -11.61 -14.03
CA LYS A 193 -26.23 -11.28 -13.93
C LYS A 193 -26.61 -9.88 -14.45
N GLY A 194 -25.63 -9.07 -14.87
CA GLY A 194 -25.88 -7.75 -15.45
C GLY A 194 -26.70 -7.79 -16.74
N LYS A 195 -26.59 -8.89 -17.50
CA LYS A 195 -27.34 -9.12 -18.75
C LYS A 195 -28.86 -9.04 -18.54
N MET A 196 -29.36 -9.56 -17.43
CA MET A 196 -30.78 -9.59 -17.07
C MET A 196 -31.30 -8.25 -16.52
N ARG A 197 -30.45 -7.23 -16.37
CA ARG A 197 -30.78 -5.94 -15.72
C ARG A 197 -30.53 -4.75 -16.63
N ASN A 198 -30.88 -4.87 -17.92
CA ASN A 198 -30.71 -3.82 -18.95
C ASN A 198 -29.27 -3.31 -19.10
N ARG A 199 -28.28 -4.13 -18.75
CA ARG A 199 -26.84 -3.82 -18.84
C ARG A 199 -26.12 -4.85 -19.69
N LYS A 200 -26.74 -5.23 -20.82
CA LYS A 200 -26.29 -6.30 -21.73
C LYS A 200 -24.90 -6.04 -22.28
N TYR A 201 -24.60 -4.81 -22.69
CA TYR A 201 -23.31 -4.47 -23.30
C TYR A 201 -22.38 -3.72 -22.35
N LYS A 202 -21.07 -3.88 -22.54
CA LYS A 202 -20.01 -3.02 -21.99
C LYS A 202 -19.22 -2.47 -23.19
N ILE A 203 -18.98 -1.17 -23.18
CA ILE A 203 -18.27 -0.45 -24.25
C ILE A 203 -17.16 0.36 -23.58
N SER A 204 -16.03 0.53 -24.26
CA SER A 204 -14.97 1.42 -23.78
C SER A 204 -15.35 2.90 -23.95
N ASN A 205 -14.86 3.75 -23.07
CA ASN A 205 -15.02 5.19 -23.22
C ASN A 205 -13.99 5.72 -24.22
N GLY A 206 -14.48 6.46 -25.21
CA GLY A 206 -13.71 7.10 -26.27
C GLY A 206 -13.52 8.60 -26.03
N PRO A 207 -13.32 9.39 -27.10
CA PRO A 207 -13.10 10.82 -26.98
C PRO A 207 -14.32 11.53 -26.37
N LEU A 208 -14.06 12.61 -25.65
CA LEU A 208 -15.05 13.54 -25.13
C LEU A 208 -15.05 14.80 -26.01
N ILE A 209 -16.15 15.04 -26.72
CA ILE A 209 -16.34 16.23 -27.54
C ILE A 209 -16.89 17.36 -26.66
N ILE A 210 -16.17 18.46 -26.56
CA ILE A 210 -16.54 19.63 -25.77
C ILE A 210 -16.85 20.78 -26.71
N TYR A 211 -18.07 21.31 -26.59
CA TYR A 211 -18.62 22.33 -27.48
C TYR A 211 -19.24 23.48 -26.68
N ASN A 212 -19.42 24.63 -27.34
CA ASN A 212 -20.06 25.81 -26.80
C ASN A 212 -21.54 25.85 -27.15
N LYS A 213 -21.89 25.77 -28.44
CA LYS A 213 -23.26 25.80 -28.95
C LYS A 213 -23.60 24.50 -29.68
N ASP A 214 -24.88 24.15 -29.68
CA ASP A 214 -25.38 22.93 -30.33
C ASP A 214 -26.06 23.29 -31.64
N SER A 215 -25.31 23.20 -32.75
CA SER A 215 -25.79 23.46 -34.12
C SER A 215 -25.96 22.16 -34.94
N GLY A 216 -26.00 21.00 -34.27
CA GLY A 216 -26.06 19.68 -34.91
C GLY A 216 -25.13 18.66 -34.25
N ILE A 217 -24.07 19.12 -33.58
CA ILE A 217 -23.02 18.29 -32.99
C ILE A 217 -23.55 17.19 -32.07
N LYS A 218 -24.56 17.46 -31.23
CA LYS A 218 -25.13 16.41 -30.36
C LYS A 218 -25.72 15.26 -31.15
N LYS A 219 -26.45 15.55 -32.24
CA LYS A 219 -27.07 14.51 -33.06
C LYS A 219 -26.02 13.75 -33.87
N ALA A 220 -25.02 14.45 -34.40
CA ALA A 220 -23.97 13.84 -35.21
C ALA A 220 -23.06 12.88 -34.43
N PHE A 221 -22.68 13.19 -33.19
CA PHE A 221 -21.72 12.36 -32.44
C PHE A 221 -22.37 11.34 -31.48
N ARG A 222 -23.63 11.51 -31.07
CA ARG A 222 -24.28 10.64 -30.03
C ARG A 222 -24.29 9.15 -30.36
N ASN A 223 -24.38 8.79 -31.65
CA ASN A 223 -24.50 7.40 -32.07
C ASN A 223 -23.15 6.69 -32.28
N ILE A 224 -22.03 7.42 -32.18
CA ILE A 224 -20.70 6.82 -32.32
C ILE A 224 -20.35 6.08 -31.01
N PRO A 225 -20.00 4.78 -31.03
CA PRO A 225 -19.78 4.01 -29.82
C PRO A 225 -18.73 4.63 -28.89
N GLY A 226 -19.10 4.86 -27.63
CA GLY A 226 -18.18 5.33 -26.59
C GLY A 226 -17.77 6.82 -26.68
N VAL A 227 -18.23 7.55 -27.69
CA VAL A 227 -18.04 9.01 -27.78
C VAL A 227 -19.04 9.69 -26.85
N ASP A 228 -18.55 10.62 -26.05
CA ASP A 228 -19.38 11.46 -25.19
C ASP A 228 -19.37 12.90 -25.67
N LEU A 229 -20.46 13.61 -25.40
CA LEU A 229 -20.53 15.06 -25.56
C LEU A 229 -20.70 15.76 -24.21
N CYS A 230 -20.13 16.97 -24.09
CA CYS A 230 -20.33 17.84 -22.95
C CYS A 230 -20.27 19.33 -23.36
N ASN A 231 -21.17 20.15 -22.80
CA ASN A 231 -21.10 21.59 -23.01
C ASN A 231 -20.06 22.18 -22.05
N VAL A 232 -19.24 23.12 -22.52
CA VAL A 232 -18.16 23.76 -21.73
C VAL A 232 -18.65 24.41 -20.42
N THR A 233 -19.87 24.94 -20.40
CA THR A 233 -20.43 25.57 -19.19
C THR A 233 -20.82 24.56 -18.11
N LYS A 234 -21.16 23.33 -18.52
CA LYS A 234 -21.69 22.25 -17.67
C LYS A 234 -20.79 21.02 -17.71
N LEU A 235 -19.47 21.24 -17.59
CA LEU A 235 -18.48 20.16 -17.54
C LEU A 235 -18.75 19.20 -16.38
N ASN A 236 -18.83 17.91 -16.70
CA ASN A 236 -19.15 16.86 -15.76
C ASN A 236 -17.90 16.02 -15.45
N LEU A 237 -17.52 15.95 -14.17
CA LEU A 237 -16.40 15.13 -13.71
C LEU A 237 -16.56 13.65 -14.09
N LEU A 238 -17.77 13.10 -14.05
CA LEU A 238 -18.01 11.69 -14.39
C LEU A 238 -17.69 11.38 -15.86
N LYS A 239 -17.78 12.39 -16.73
CA LYS A 239 -17.39 12.27 -18.14
C LYS A 239 -15.91 12.56 -18.35
N LEU A 240 -15.35 13.56 -17.66
CA LEU A 240 -13.92 13.93 -17.77
C LEU A 240 -13.00 12.86 -17.20
N ALA A 241 -13.36 12.26 -16.07
CA ALA A 241 -12.58 11.25 -15.36
C ALA A 241 -13.42 9.98 -15.09
N PRO A 242 -13.82 9.23 -16.13
CA PRO A 242 -14.66 8.05 -15.93
C PRO A 242 -13.93 6.98 -15.13
N GLY A 243 -14.58 6.45 -14.10
CA GLY A 243 -13.97 5.48 -13.19
C GLY A 243 -12.94 6.07 -12.23
N GLY A 244 -12.85 7.39 -12.10
CA GLY A 244 -11.81 8.06 -11.31
C GLY A 244 -10.45 8.16 -12.00
N SER A 245 -10.33 7.60 -13.22
CA SER A 245 -9.12 7.68 -14.04
C SER A 245 -8.94 9.07 -14.67
N ILE A 246 -7.72 9.60 -14.64
CA ILE A 246 -7.36 10.92 -15.19
C ILE A 246 -6.94 10.83 -16.66
N GLY A 247 -6.99 11.95 -17.40
CA GLY A 247 -6.46 12.04 -18.76
C GLY A 247 -7.38 11.45 -19.84
N ARG A 248 -8.66 11.80 -19.88
CA ARG A 248 -9.52 11.40 -21.01
C ARG A 248 -9.16 12.21 -22.25
N LEU A 249 -9.13 11.57 -23.42
CA LEU A 249 -8.98 12.27 -24.70
C LEU A 249 -10.15 13.25 -24.90
N CYS A 250 -9.84 14.55 -24.91
CA CYS A 250 -10.83 15.61 -25.10
C CYS A 250 -10.57 16.32 -26.43
N ILE A 251 -11.64 16.56 -27.19
CA ILE A 251 -11.63 17.33 -28.43
C ILE A 251 -12.48 18.57 -28.18
N TRP A 252 -11.88 19.74 -28.33
CA TRP A 252 -12.52 21.02 -28.03
C TRP A 252 -12.89 21.73 -29.34
N SER A 253 -14.07 22.35 -29.41
CA SER A 253 -14.26 23.43 -30.38
C SER A 253 -13.47 24.66 -29.94
N GLU A 254 -13.04 25.46 -30.91
CA GLU A 254 -12.30 26.69 -30.66
C GLU A 254 -13.03 27.63 -29.71
N ASP A 255 -14.33 27.85 -29.93
CA ASP A 255 -15.20 28.65 -29.06
C ASP A 255 -15.32 28.07 -27.65
N ALA A 256 -15.40 26.75 -27.52
CA ALA A 256 -15.41 26.11 -26.21
C ALA A 256 -14.08 26.33 -25.49
N PHE A 257 -12.96 26.27 -26.20
CA PHE A 257 -11.64 26.47 -25.65
C PHE A 257 -11.44 27.91 -25.16
N LYS A 258 -11.81 28.91 -25.97
CA LYS A 258 -11.81 30.33 -25.57
C LYS A 258 -12.73 30.59 -24.37
N LYS A 259 -13.94 30.02 -24.39
CA LYS A 259 -14.91 30.18 -23.30
C LYS A 259 -14.46 29.52 -21.99
N LEU A 260 -13.62 28.48 -22.05
CA LEU A 260 -13.05 27.87 -20.86
C LEU A 260 -12.22 28.87 -20.04
N ASP A 261 -11.51 29.76 -20.71
CA ASP A 261 -10.70 30.81 -20.08
C ASP A 261 -11.57 31.86 -19.37
N VAL A 262 -12.72 32.23 -19.97
CA VAL A 262 -13.73 33.12 -19.36
C VAL A 262 -14.39 32.50 -18.13
N ILE A 263 -14.65 31.19 -18.16
CA ILE A 263 -15.29 30.48 -17.04
C ILE A 263 -14.40 30.49 -15.78
N TYR A 264 -13.08 30.37 -15.97
CA TYR A 264 -12.11 30.14 -14.90
C TYR A 264 -11.14 31.28 -14.62
N GLY A 265 -11.14 32.36 -15.41
CA GLY A 265 -10.90 33.67 -14.83
C GLY A 265 -9.94 34.65 -15.50
N LYS A 266 -9.53 34.56 -16.78
CA LYS A 266 -8.78 35.70 -17.35
C LYS A 266 -9.66 36.95 -17.48
N SER A 267 -10.90 36.77 -17.94
CA SER A 267 -11.87 37.85 -18.11
C SER A 267 -13.14 37.56 -17.34
N PHE A 268 -13.62 38.53 -16.56
CA PHE A 268 -14.86 38.39 -15.79
C PHE A 268 -16.09 38.62 -16.65
N GLN A 269 -17.07 37.71 -16.57
CA GLN A 269 -18.38 37.88 -17.17
C GLN A 269 -19.49 37.45 -16.18
N LYS A 270 -20.46 38.35 -15.94
CA LYS A 270 -21.48 38.31 -14.85
C LYS A 270 -22.31 37.01 -14.74
N TYR A 271 -22.34 36.15 -15.77
CA TYR A 271 -23.10 34.90 -15.80
C TYR A 271 -22.32 33.66 -16.25
N VAL A 272 -21.07 33.83 -16.71
CA VAL A 272 -20.26 32.73 -17.25
C VAL A 272 -19.15 32.35 -16.27
N THR A 273 -18.51 33.34 -15.67
CA THR A 273 -17.43 33.11 -14.72
C THR A 273 -17.97 32.53 -13.42
N LYS A 274 -17.24 31.57 -12.85
CA LYS A 274 -17.58 31.02 -11.54
C LYS A 274 -17.33 32.08 -10.46
N LYS A 275 -18.41 32.70 -9.98
CA LYS A 275 -18.37 33.75 -8.95
C LYS A 275 -17.48 33.35 -7.75
N HIS A 276 -16.51 34.21 -7.43
CA HIS A 276 -15.51 34.07 -6.36
C HIS A 276 -14.75 32.73 -6.36
N TYR A 277 -14.58 32.09 -7.52
CA TYR A 277 -13.76 30.90 -7.64
C TYR A 277 -12.39 31.26 -8.18
N ILE A 278 -11.35 30.82 -7.48
CA ILE A 278 -9.95 31.00 -7.88
C ILE A 278 -9.41 29.61 -8.20
N LEU A 279 -8.61 29.51 -9.27
CA LEU A 279 -7.92 28.27 -9.60
C LEU A 279 -6.99 27.85 -8.45
N PRO A 280 -6.96 26.56 -8.10
CA PRO A 280 -6.11 26.10 -7.01
C PRO A 280 -4.65 26.31 -7.35
N LYS A 281 -3.92 26.95 -6.42
CA LYS A 281 -2.48 27.14 -6.55
C LYS A 281 -1.75 25.81 -6.24
N PRO A 282 -0.73 25.45 -7.04
CA PRO A 282 0.05 24.25 -6.76
C PRO A 282 0.90 24.45 -5.50
N ILE A 283 1.09 23.40 -4.71
CA ILE A 283 2.03 23.40 -3.57
C ILE A 283 3.46 23.57 -4.08
N VAL A 284 3.77 22.89 -5.20
CA VAL A 284 5.09 22.91 -5.83
C VAL A 284 5.03 23.78 -7.08
N ASN A 285 5.79 24.87 -7.11
CA ASN A 285 5.83 25.75 -8.28
C ASN A 285 6.53 25.12 -9.49
N ASN A 286 7.41 24.13 -9.33
CA ASN A 286 7.94 23.35 -10.44
C ASN A 286 8.12 21.88 -10.04
N ALA A 287 7.42 20.98 -10.74
CA ALA A 287 7.36 19.57 -10.37
C ALA A 287 8.55 18.74 -10.89
N ASP A 288 9.45 19.34 -11.65
CA ASP A 288 10.66 18.70 -12.15
C ASP A 288 11.75 18.66 -11.07
N ILE A 289 11.65 17.65 -10.21
CA ILE A 289 12.54 17.46 -9.07
C ILE A 289 13.97 17.17 -9.56
N TYR A 290 14.13 16.39 -10.63
CA TYR A 290 15.46 16.03 -11.14
C TYR A 290 16.23 17.25 -11.65
N ARG A 291 15.56 18.19 -12.32
CA ARG A 291 16.19 19.46 -12.69
C ARG A 291 16.63 20.27 -11.48
N ILE A 292 15.82 20.31 -10.42
CA ILE A 292 16.19 21.01 -9.17
C ILE A 292 17.40 20.33 -8.54
N ILE A 293 17.38 19.00 -8.42
CA ILE A 293 18.50 18.20 -7.89
C ILE A 293 19.77 18.47 -8.71
N ASN A 294 19.67 18.51 -10.03
CA ASN A 294 20.80 18.69 -10.94
C ASN A 294 21.22 20.16 -11.12
N SER A 295 20.59 21.11 -10.43
CA SER A 295 21.01 22.52 -10.49
C SER A 295 22.36 22.71 -9.80
N ASP A 296 23.19 23.60 -10.35
CA ASP A 296 24.55 23.84 -9.85
C ASP A 296 24.58 24.22 -8.38
N GLN A 297 23.62 25.03 -7.94
CA GLN A 297 23.48 25.45 -6.54
C GLN A 297 23.25 24.26 -5.60
N VAL A 298 22.38 23.32 -6.00
CA VAL A 298 22.11 22.12 -5.20
C VAL A 298 23.32 21.19 -5.25
N GLN A 299 23.85 20.88 -6.44
CA GLN A 299 25.01 20.00 -6.58
C GLN A 299 26.24 20.50 -5.82
N ALA A 300 26.51 21.81 -5.82
CA ALA A 300 27.61 22.40 -5.06
C ALA A 300 27.42 22.31 -3.54
N SER A 301 26.16 22.30 -3.07
CA SER A 301 25.83 22.17 -1.64
C SER A 301 25.85 20.73 -1.12
N LEU A 302 25.74 19.74 -2.01
CA LEU A 302 25.64 18.34 -1.62
C LEU A 302 27.00 17.80 -1.19
N LEU A 303 27.00 17.02 -0.10
CA LEU A 303 28.16 16.25 0.30
C LEU A 303 28.37 15.07 -0.63
N ASP A 304 29.61 14.58 -0.68
CA ASP A 304 29.97 13.37 -1.42
C ASP A 304 29.08 12.18 -1.02
N LYS A 305 28.76 11.37 -2.04
CA LYS A 305 27.93 10.18 -1.86
C LYS A 305 28.62 9.18 -0.92
N LYS A 306 27.98 8.90 0.21
CA LYS A 306 28.45 7.87 1.15
C LYS A 306 28.34 6.47 0.54
N ASN A 307 29.36 5.64 0.82
CA ASN A 307 29.36 4.25 0.38
C ASN A 307 28.36 3.40 1.19
N PRO A 308 27.65 2.45 0.54
CA PRO A 308 26.79 1.52 1.25
C PRO A 308 27.61 0.58 2.13
N CYS A 309 26.93 -0.12 3.05
CA CYS A 309 27.59 -1.15 3.86
C CYS A 309 28.17 -2.26 2.97
N LYS A 310 29.34 -2.77 3.35
CA LYS A 310 29.99 -3.86 2.60
C LYS A 310 29.11 -5.10 2.67
N LYS A 311 28.91 -5.75 1.52
CA LYS A 311 28.18 -7.02 1.45
C LYS A 311 28.85 -8.03 2.38
N ARG A 312 28.05 -8.65 3.27
CA ARG A 312 28.55 -9.70 4.15
C ARG A 312 28.93 -10.93 3.33
N THR A 313 30.22 -11.21 3.25
CA THR A 313 30.74 -12.47 2.73
C THR A 313 30.76 -13.53 3.84
N GLN A 314 30.88 -14.81 3.48
CA GLN A 314 31.09 -15.87 4.46
C GLN A 314 32.29 -15.52 5.36
N ASN A 315 32.06 -15.53 6.67
CA ASN A 315 33.12 -15.29 7.64
C ASN A 315 34.17 -16.40 7.48
N LYS A 316 35.39 -16.00 7.16
CA LYS A 316 36.52 -16.92 7.08
C LYS A 316 36.99 -17.22 8.50
N ASN A 317 37.30 -18.48 8.78
CA ASN A 317 37.73 -18.93 10.11
C ASN A 317 39.02 -18.20 10.52
N SER A 318 39.01 -17.57 11.70
CA SER A 318 40.10 -16.73 12.20
C SER A 318 41.30 -17.50 12.76
N LEU A 319 41.18 -18.81 12.98
CA LEU A 319 42.24 -19.65 13.54
C LEU A 319 42.94 -20.51 12.48
N THR A 320 42.17 -21.10 11.56
CA THR A 320 42.68 -22.03 10.55
C THR A 320 43.10 -21.35 9.25
N ASN A 321 42.42 -20.26 8.85
CA ASN A 321 42.81 -19.52 7.66
C ASN A 321 44.03 -18.64 7.96
N PHE A 322 45.20 -19.02 7.44
CA PHE A 322 46.47 -18.35 7.70
C PHE A 322 46.46 -16.86 7.34
N ALA A 323 45.86 -16.50 6.19
CA ALA A 323 45.78 -15.11 5.74
C ALA A 323 44.90 -14.26 6.67
N VAL A 324 43.74 -14.77 7.08
CA VAL A 324 42.85 -14.09 8.02
C VAL A 324 43.50 -13.94 9.39
N ARG A 325 44.20 -14.98 9.86
CA ARG A 325 44.89 -14.97 11.15
C ARG A 325 46.04 -13.97 11.18
N CYS A 326 46.82 -13.88 10.09
CA CYS A 326 47.88 -12.86 9.95
C CYS A 326 47.31 -11.45 9.81
N ARG A 327 46.17 -11.28 9.12
CA ARG A 327 45.48 -9.99 9.01
C ARG A 327 44.97 -9.50 10.37
N LEU A 328 44.48 -10.41 11.22
CA LEU A 328 44.01 -10.09 12.58
C LEU A 328 45.17 -9.90 13.56
N ASN A 329 46.20 -10.74 13.47
CA ASN A 329 47.39 -10.67 14.32
C ASN A 329 48.65 -10.70 13.45
N PRO A 330 49.28 -9.54 13.18
CA PRO A 330 50.46 -9.47 12.31
C PRO A 330 51.67 -10.22 12.89
N ALA A 331 51.79 -10.32 14.23
CA ALA A 331 52.88 -11.03 14.89
C ALA A 331 52.75 -12.56 14.79
N TYR A 332 51.58 -13.09 14.41
CA TYR A 332 51.35 -14.54 14.35
C TYR A 332 52.32 -15.26 13.41
N LYS A 333 52.71 -14.63 12.29
CA LYS A 333 53.67 -15.19 11.34
C LYS A 333 55.02 -15.46 12.03
N LEU A 334 55.50 -14.50 12.82
CA LEU A 334 56.74 -14.62 13.59
C LEU A 334 56.62 -15.69 14.68
N LEU A 335 55.55 -15.65 15.48
CA LEU A 335 55.32 -16.63 16.56
C LEU A 335 55.24 -18.06 16.01
N ARG A 336 54.57 -18.25 14.88
CA ARG A 336 54.52 -19.55 14.20
C ARG A 336 55.89 -19.98 13.71
N SER A 337 56.69 -19.08 13.11
CA SER A 337 58.07 -19.42 12.71
C SER A 337 58.96 -19.78 13.90
N LEU A 338 58.82 -19.07 15.03
CA LEU A 338 59.56 -19.36 16.26
C LEU A 338 59.12 -20.69 16.87
N ALA A 339 57.82 -20.98 16.88
CA ALA A 339 57.29 -22.26 17.35
C ALA A 339 57.77 -23.41 16.48
N VAL A 340 57.73 -23.27 15.14
CA VAL A 340 58.28 -24.27 14.21
C VAL A 340 59.79 -24.45 14.45
N ARG A 341 60.55 -23.37 14.66
CA ARG A 341 61.98 -23.45 15.00
C ARG A 341 62.21 -24.18 16.33
N ARG A 342 61.38 -23.94 17.36
CA ARG A 342 61.44 -24.65 18.64
C ARG A 342 61.04 -26.12 18.52
N MET A 343 60.03 -26.46 17.71
CA MET A 343 59.60 -27.84 17.47
C MET A 343 60.64 -28.66 16.71
N LYS A 344 61.44 -28.02 15.85
CA LYS A 344 62.56 -28.65 15.14
C LYS A 344 63.76 -29.00 16.04
N LYS A 345 63.75 -28.62 17.32
CA LYS A 345 64.83 -29.00 18.25
C LYS A 345 64.85 -30.52 18.45
N SER A 346 66.05 -31.08 18.56
CA SER A 346 66.27 -32.52 18.64
C SER A 346 65.82 -33.10 19.99
N ILE A 347 65.44 -34.38 19.98
CA ILE A 347 64.97 -35.10 21.19
C ILE A 347 66.09 -35.20 22.23
N SER A 348 67.36 -35.25 21.79
CA SER A 348 68.53 -35.38 22.66
C SER A 348 68.72 -34.17 23.58
N GLU A 349 68.50 -32.94 23.08
CA GLU A 349 68.53 -31.72 23.90
C GLU A 349 67.43 -31.74 24.97
N ASN A 350 66.21 -32.11 24.58
CA ASN A 350 65.08 -32.20 25.53
C ASN A 350 65.32 -33.25 26.64
N ALA A 351 66.03 -34.33 26.34
CA ALA A 351 66.36 -35.36 27.32
C ALA A 351 67.35 -34.88 28.39
N LYS A 352 68.34 -34.06 28.00
CA LYS A 352 69.30 -33.43 28.92
C LYS A 352 68.58 -32.45 29.85
N ASP A 353 67.78 -31.53 29.30
CA ASP A 353 66.99 -30.55 30.08
C ASP A 353 66.05 -31.21 31.09
N LYS A 354 65.49 -32.38 30.76
CA LYS A 354 64.59 -33.12 31.66
C LYS A 354 65.32 -33.67 32.89
N LYS A 355 66.60 -34.07 32.76
CA LYS A 355 67.42 -34.50 33.90
C LYS A 355 67.68 -33.33 34.84
N GLU A 356 68.06 -32.18 34.31
CA GLU A 356 68.30 -30.96 35.10
C GLU A 356 67.05 -30.44 35.81
N LYS A 357 65.89 -30.45 35.12
CA LYS A 357 64.61 -30.08 35.75
C LYS A 357 64.21 -31.04 36.86
N LYS A 358 64.53 -32.33 36.75
CA LYS A 358 64.27 -33.33 37.80
C LYS A 358 65.11 -33.10 39.05
N THR A 359 66.39 -32.71 38.91
CA THR A 359 67.25 -32.39 40.05
C THR A 359 66.74 -31.17 40.81
N LYS A 360 66.40 -30.08 40.11
CA LYS A 360 65.81 -28.88 40.75
C LYS A 360 64.49 -29.20 41.46
N LYS A 361 63.60 -29.96 40.81
CA LYS A 361 62.32 -30.37 41.41
C LYS A 361 62.44 -31.31 42.62
N LYS A 362 63.58 -31.99 42.85
CA LYS A 362 63.75 -32.86 44.03
C LYS A 362 63.78 -32.06 45.33
N ILE A 363 64.37 -30.87 45.32
CA ILE A 363 64.46 -29.98 46.49
C ILE A 363 63.05 -29.47 46.83
N GLU A 364 62.36 -28.91 45.83
CA GLU A 364 60.95 -28.48 45.97
C GLU A 364 60.04 -29.63 46.46
N LYS A 365 60.23 -30.85 45.94
CA LYS A 365 59.45 -32.02 46.38
C LYS A 365 59.67 -32.35 47.86
N LYS A 366 60.89 -32.22 48.37
CA LYS A 366 61.20 -32.47 49.79
C LYS A 366 60.54 -31.43 50.69
N GLU A 367 60.53 -30.17 50.27
CA GLU A 367 59.84 -29.11 51.02
C GLU A 367 58.32 -29.32 51.02
N LEU A 368 57.73 -29.62 49.86
CA LEU A 368 56.31 -30.01 49.75
C LEU A 368 55.97 -31.21 50.65
N GLN A 369 56.86 -32.20 50.75
CA GLN A 369 56.67 -33.37 51.61
C GLN A 369 56.73 -33.01 53.10
N LYS A 370 57.61 -32.10 53.51
CA LYS A 370 57.67 -31.60 54.90
C LYS A 370 56.38 -30.89 55.29
N VAL A 371 55.86 -30.02 54.42
CA VAL A 371 54.60 -29.29 54.64
C VAL A 371 53.44 -30.26 54.81
N ASN A 372 53.32 -31.26 53.91
CA ASN A 372 52.28 -32.27 54.01
C ASN A 372 52.39 -33.10 55.30
N ASN A 373 53.59 -33.52 55.69
CA ASN A 373 53.79 -34.27 56.94
C ASN A 373 53.42 -33.46 58.19
N ALA A 374 53.76 -32.16 58.22
CA ALA A 374 53.39 -31.28 59.32
C ALA A 374 51.85 -31.17 59.47
N TYR A 375 51.14 -31.08 58.34
CA TYR A 375 49.68 -31.06 58.31
C TYR A 375 49.06 -32.35 58.89
N TYR A 376 49.52 -33.52 58.45
CA TYR A 376 49.00 -34.80 58.97
C TYR A 376 49.32 -35.02 60.45
N ASN A 377 50.50 -34.59 60.92
CA ASN A 377 50.87 -34.67 62.33
C ASN A 377 49.97 -33.78 63.20
N ALA A 378 49.68 -32.56 62.76
CA ALA A 378 48.77 -31.65 63.45
C ALA A 378 47.37 -32.28 63.62
N ILE A 379 46.86 -32.93 62.57
CA ILE A 379 45.60 -33.69 62.61
C ILE A 379 45.67 -34.80 63.66
N ALA A 380 46.72 -35.63 63.65
CA ALA A 380 46.88 -36.74 64.59
C ALA A 380 46.92 -36.27 66.05
N THR A 381 47.60 -35.15 66.34
CA THR A 381 47.59 -34.54 67.68
C THR A 381 46.21 -34.01 68.09
N SER A 382 45.44 -33.45 67.15
CA SER A 382 44.09 -32.97 67.46
C SER A 382 43.14 -34.11 67.81
N VAL A 383 43.26 -35.26 67.12
CA VAL A 383 42.48 -36.47 67.36
C VAL A 383 42.81 -37.06 68.74
N LYS A 384 44.10 -37.16 69.11
CA LYS A 384 44.51 -37.60 70.46
C LYS A 384 43.92 -36.71 71.56
N ARG A 385 43.94 -35.38 71.39
CA ARG A 385 43.35 -34.43 72.35
C ARG A 385 41.83 -34.60 72.49
N LYS A 386 41.12 -34.89 71.40
CA LYS A 386 39.68 -35.18 71.47
C LYS A 386 39.38 -36.48 72.20
N LYS A 387 40.10 -37.57 71.90
CA LYS A 387 39.97 -38.85 72.63
C LYS A 387 40.17 -38.69 74.14
N GLN A 388 41.20 -37.95 74.55
CA GLN A 388 41.45 -37.67 75.98
C GLN A 388 40.32 -36.85 76.63
N LYS A 389 39.69 -35.91 75.90
CA LYS A 389 38.53 -35.17 76.41
C LYS A 389 37.29 -36.05 76.54
N GLU A 390 37.09 -36.98 75.62
CA GLU A 390 35.99 -37.96 75.66
C GLU A 390 36.16 -38.93 76.83
N GLU A 391 37.37 -39.44 77.07
CA GLU A 391 37.68 -40.28 78.24
C GLU A 391 37.43 -39.54 79.57
N LYS A 392 37.80 -38.26 79.66
CA LYS A 392 37.51 -37.43 80.84
C LYS A 392 36.00 -37.23 81.05
N LYS A 393 35.24 -37.01 79.98
CA LYS A 393 33.77 -36.92 80.06
C LYS A 393 33.10 -38.24 80.43
N ALA A 394 33.66 -39.37 79.98
CA ALA A 394 33.16 -40.69 80.35
C ALA A 394 33.38 -40.97 81.84
N LYS A 395 34.54 -40.58 82.39
CA LYS A 395 34.82 -40.65 83.84
C LYS A 395 33.86 -39.79 84.65
N SER A 396 33.65 -38.52 84.28
CA SER A 396 32.74 -37.63 85.02
C SER A 396 31.27 -38.10 84.98
N LYS A 397 30.81 -38.69 83.86
CA LYS A 397 29.47 -39.31 83.79
C LYS A 397 29.34 -40.53 84.68
N LYS A 398 30.41 -41.33 84.82
CA LYS A 398 30.44 -42.50 85.70
C LYS A 398 30.34 -42.10 87.17
N ASP A 399 30.99 -40.99 87.54
CA ASP A 399 30.93 -40.44 88.90
C ASP A 399 29.54 -39.83 89.21
N ALA A 400 28.93 -39.13 88.26
CA ALA A 400 27.57 -38.57 88.41
C ALA A 400 26.45 -39.62 88.52
N ASN A 401 26.59 -40.78 87.86
CA ASN A 401 25.65 -41.89 88.03
C ASN A 401 25.77 -42.57 89.40
N LYS A 402 26.95 -42.53 90.03
CA LYS A 402 27.20 -43.12 91.35
C LYS A 402 26.53 -42.33 92.49
N THR A 403 26.36 -41.02 92.31
CA THR A 403 25.65 -40.13 93.23
C THR A 403 24.12 -40.26 93.16
N LEU A 404 23.55 -40.69 92.02
CA LEU A 404 22.10 -40.88 91.88
C LEU A 404 21.56 -42.16 92.55
N THR A 405 22.39 -43.18 92.73
CA THR A 405 22.02 -44.44 93.40
C THR A 405 22.10 -44.39 94.92
N ALA A 406 22.65 -43.32 95.51
CA ALA A 406 22.84 -43.18 96.96
C ALA A 406 21.69 -42.44 97.69
N ASN A 407 20.73 -41.84 96.96
CA ASN A 407 19.64 -41.03 97.53
C ASN A 407 18.27 -41.77 97.61
N THR A 408 18.24 -43.09 97.50
CA THR A 408 17.02 -43.90 97.72
C THR A 408 17.28 -44.91 98.83
N GLY A 409 17.00 -44.50 100.07
CA GLY A 409 17.12 -45.35 101.26
C GLY A 409 17.20 -44.50 102.53
N ASP A 410 16.05 -43.95 102.95
CA ASP A 410 15.60 -43.77 104.34
C ASP A 410 14.25 -43.00 104.35
N GLU A 411 13.16 -43.75 104.21
CA GLU A 411 11.93 -43.70 105.03
C GLU A 411 11.26 -45.09 104.97
#